data_AF-A0A524L4B3-F1
#
_entry.id   AF-A0A524L4B3-F1
#
_cell.length_a   1.000
_cell.length_b   1.000
_cell.length_c   1.000
_cell.angle_alpha   90.00
_cell.angle_beta   90.00
_cell.angle_gamma   90.00
#
_symmetry.space_group_name_H-M   'P 1'
#
loop_
_entity.id
_entity.type
_entity.pdbx_description
1 polymer ?
#
loop_
_entity_poly.entity_id
_entity_poly.type
_entity_poly.pdbx_seq_one_letter_code
_entity_poly.pdbx_strand_id
1 'polypeptide(L)'
;MTEININIKIDNKKKIGRVEEAVLEDSSIKPGDYLEAKIKIRPFRGELIEKVLTIQIPSDTPPGEALLIVRGGGELNNQQEELVNNSKQDYKSLEEILKAIADRPRGNQIIGEAIIYSNEGATGEETYKDDLKKKEDKEDLIISKIEIDMVVEGYLEIPFTILEEQPIN
;
A
#
# COMPACT_ATOMS: atom_id res chain seq x y z
N MET A 1 -12.05 8.29 39.61
CA MET A 1 -12.38 9.09 38.40
C MET A 1 -11.11 9.20 37.59
N THR A 2 -11.11 8.74 36.35
CA THR A 2 -9.94 8.82 35.46
C THR A 2 -10.09 10.08 34.64
N GLU A 3 -9.25 11.08 34.89
CA GLU A 3 -9.30 12.37 34.22
C GLU A 3 -8.57 12.28 32.87
N ILE A 4 -9.33 12.37 31.77
CA ILE A 4 -8.75 12.41 30.42
C ILE A 4 -8.42 13.87 30.12
N ASN A 5 -7.13 14.22 30.17
CA ASN A 5 -6.65 15.55 29.79
C ASN A 5 -6.31 15.58 28.29
N ILE A 6 -7.14 16.26 27.50
CA ILE A 6 -6.93 16.45 26.05
C ILE A 6 -6.41 17.87 25.81
N ASN A 7 -5.16 17.98 25.33
CA ASN A 7 -4.56 19.26 24.92
C ASN A 7 -4.66 19.43 23.41
N ILE A 8 -5.48 20.37 22.94
CA ILE A 8 -5.65 20.67 21.53
C ILE A 8 -4.87 21.95 21.20
N LYS A 9 -3.94 21.88 20.25
CA LYS A 9 -3.23 23.04 19.68
C LYS A 9 -3.65 23.21 18.22
N ILE A 10 -4.08 24.42 17.85
CA ILE A 10 -4.49 24.75 16.48
C ILE A 10 -3.32 25.46 15.80
N ASP A 11 -2.77 24.85 14.75
CA ASP A 11 -1.77 25.45 13.86
C ASP A 11 -2.47 25.83 12.54
N ASN A 12 -2.17 27.02 12.00
CA ASN A 12 -2.73 27.50 10.74
C ASN A 12 -2.04 26.91 9.51
N LYS A 13 -1.00 26.08 9.69
CA LYS A 13 -0.35 25.36 8.59
C LYS A 13 -1.16 24.12 8.20
N LYS A 14 -1.66 24.08 6.96
CA LYS A 14 -2.26 22.88 6.39
C LYS A 14 -1.18 21.80 6.22
N LYS A 15 -1.22 20.78 7.09
CA LYS A 15 -0.38 19.58 6.99
C LYS A 15 -1.04 18.54 6.09
N ILE A 16 -1.23 18.89 4.82
CA ILE A 16 -1.81 18.01 3.81
C ILE A 16 -0.88 18.04 2.59
N GLY A 17 -0.66 16.90 1.95
CA GLY A 17 0.07 16.76 0.70
C GLY A 17 -0.56 15.72 -0.21
N ARG A 18 -0.22 15.77 -1.50
CA ARG A 18 -0.71 14.83 -2.49
C ARG A 18 0.45 14.06 -3.11
N VAL A 19 0.30 12.75 -3.29
CA VAL A 19 1.20 11.95 -4.13
C VAL A 19 1.05 12.43 -5.58
N GLU A 20 2.11 13.02 -6.13
CA GLU A 20 2.12 13.58 -7.48
C GLU A 20 2.70 12.59 -8.48
N GLU A 21 3.74 11.87 -8.07
CA GLU A 21 4.46 10.93 -8.93
C GLU A 21 5.07 9.80 -8.09
N ALA A 22 5.16 8.61 -8.67
CA ALA A 22 5.84 7.46 -8.12
C ALA A 22 6.62 6.79 -9.26
N VAL A 23 7.93 6.63 -9.09
CA VAL A 23 8.83 6.08 -10.10
C VAL A 23 9.62 4.94 -9.48
N LEU A 24 9.62 3.78 -10.14
CA LEU A 24 10.47 2.66 -9.76
C LEU A 24 11.91 2.94 -10.18
N GLU A 25 12.88 2.57 -9.34
CA GLU A 25 14.30 2.59 -9.76
C GLU A 25 14.51 1.59 -10.91
N ASP A 26 13.96 0.40 -10.77
CA ASP A 26 13.95 -0.66 -11.78
C ASP A 26 12.53 -1.18 -11.98
N SER A 27 12.06 -1.19 -13.23
CA SER A 27 10.76 -1.77 -13.60
C SER A 27 10.79 -3.30 -13.72
N SER A 28 11.95 -3.92 -13.50
CA SER A 28 12.16 -5.35 -13.56
C SER A 28 12.98 -5.82 -12.36
N ILE A 29 12.44 -6.75 -11.58
CA ILE A 29 13.03 -7.19 -10.31
C ILE A 29 13.13 -8.71 -10.24
N LYS A 30 14.12 -9.24 -9.53
CA LYS A 30 14.22 -10.68 -9.28
C LYS A 30 13.46 -11.04 -7.99
N PRO A 31 12.92 -12.25 -7.88
CA PRO A 31 12.45 -12.79 -6.61
C PRO A 31 13.55 -12.67 -5.54
N GLY A 32 13.19 -12.23 -4.33
CA GLY A 32 14.13 -12.02 -3.23
C GLY A 32 14.76 -10.62 -3.15
N ASP A 33 14.70 -9.83 -4.23
CA ASP A 33 15.25 -8.47 -4.26
C ASP A 33 14.28 -7.43 -3.65
N TYR A 34 14.80 -6.20 -3.48
CA TYR A 34 14.04 -5.06 -2.96
C TYR A 34 13.57 -4.15 -4.09
N LEU A 35 12.26 -3.94 -4.19
CA LEU A 35 11.63 -2.98 -5.08
C LEU A 35 11.71 -1.59 -4.43
N GLU A 36 12.44 -0.69 -5.06
CA GLU A 36 12.57 0.70 -4.61
C GLU A 36 11.75 1.64 -5.50
N ALA A 37 10.89 2.45 -4.87
CA ALA A 37 10.08 3.45 -5.54
C ALA A 37 10.35 4.84 -4.95
N LYS A 38 10.72 5.79 -5.80
CA LYS A 38 10.79 7.23 -5.47
C LYS A 38 9.41 7.85 -5.58
N ILE A 39 8.88 8.25 -4.44
CA ILE A 39 7.58 8.89 -4.28
C ILE A 39 7.77 10.39 -4.11
N LYS A 40 7.13 11.16 -4.99
CA LYS A 40 7.13 12.62 -4.98
C LYS A 40 5.79 13.12 -4.46
N ILE A 41 5.86 13.92 -3.41
CA ILE A 41 4.70 14.42 -2.67
C ILE A 41 4.70 15.93 -2.77
N ARG A 42 3.57 16.52 -3.15
CA ARG A 42 3.35 17.97 -3.15
C ARG A 42 2.59 18.39 -1.90
N PRO A 43 3.24 19.00 -0.90
CA PRO A 43 2.55 19.61 0.21
C PRO A 43 1.69 20.79 -0.26
N PHE A 44 0.63 21.11 0.47
CA PHE A 44 -0.21 22.25 0.17
C PHE A 44 0.61 23.55 0.11
N ARG A 45 0.76 24.11 -1.10
CA ARG A 45 1.57 25.31 -1.37
C ARG A 45 3.03 25.18 -0.94
N GLY A 46 3.56 23.96 -0.91
CA GLY A 46 4.95 23.66 -0.58
C GLY A 46 5.75 23.18 -1.79
N GLU A 47 7.07 23.12 -1.58
CA GLU A 47 8.00 22.47 -2.49
C GLU A 47 7.79 20.96 -2.50
N LEU A 48 8.14 20.30 -3.61
CA LEU A 48 8.04 18.86 -3.74
C LEU A 48 8.96 18.16 -2.74
N ILE A 49 8.46 17.12 -2.08
CA ILE A 49 9.21 16.28 -1.14
C ILE A 49 9.37 14.90 -1.76
N GLU A 50 10.57 14.35 -1.69
CA GLU A 50 10.86 12.99 -2.15
C GLU A 50 10.97 12.03 -0.97
N LYS A 51 10.41 10.82 -1.14
CA LYS A 51 10.49 9.70 -0.21
C LYS A 51 10.80 8.43 -0.99
N VAL A 52 11.60 7.55 -0.41
CA VAL A 52 11.89 6.24 -0.98
C VAL A 52 11.08 5.20 -0.23
N LEU A 53 10.32 4.42 -0.98
CA LEU A 53 9.55 3.28 -0.53
C LEU A 53 10.30 2.02 -0.94
N THR A 54 10.60 1.16 0.03
CA THR A 54 11.31 -0.11 -0.21
C THR A 54 10.37 -1.26 0.16
N ILE A 55 10.18 -2.18 -0.77
CA ILE A 55 9.35 -3.39 -0.62
C ILE A 55 10.22 -4.61 -0.91
N GLN A 56 10.23 -5.60 -0.01
CA GLN A 56 10.96 -6.85 -0.25
C GLN A 56 10.06 -7.84 -0.99
N ILE A 57 10.48 -8.27 -2.18
CA ILE A 57 9.77 -9.32 -2.93
C ILE A 57 10.24 -10.69 -2.39
N PRO A 58 9.33 -11.58 -1.95
CA PRO A 58 9.68 -12.93 -1.51
C PRO A 58 10.44 -13.73 -2.60
N SER A 59 11.37 -14.59 -2.19
CA SER A 59 12.17 -15.39 -3.15
C SER A 59 11.37 -16.49 -3.84
N ASP A 60 10.24 -16.90 -3.27
CA ASP A 60 9.31 -17.88 -3.83
C ASP A 60 8.28 -17.26 -4.79
N THR A 61 8.43 -15.96 -5.10
CA THR A 61 7.53 -15.25 -6.00
C THR A 61 7.67 -15.76 -7.44
N PRO A 62 6.57 -16.16 -8.12
CA PRO A 62 6.62 -16.58 -9.51
C PRO A 62 6.99 -15.41 -10.44
N PRO A 63 7.72 -15.67 -11.54
CA PRO A 63 7.96 -14.65 -12.56
C PRO A 63 6.66 -14.26 -13.26
N GLY A 64 6.54 -12.99 -13.63
CA GLY A 64 5.34 -12.46 -14.27
C GLY A 64 5.16 -10.97 -14.12
N GLU A 65 4.02 -10.48 -14.60
CA GLU A 65 3.62 -9.08 -14.42
C GLU A 65 3.12 -8.87 -12.98
N ALA A 66 3.38 -7.68 -12.45
CA ALA A 66 2.98 -7.26 -11.12
C ALA A 66 2.67 -5.76 -11.11
N LEU A 67 1.99 -5.33 -10.05
CA LEU A 67 1.52 -3.96 -9.90
C LEU A 67 1.90 -3.41 -8.54
N LEU A 68 2.63 -2.30 -8.51
CA LEU A 68 2.85 -1.52 -7.31
C LEU A 68 1.73 -0.47 -7.17
N ILE A 69 0.98 -0.53 -6.09
CA ILE A 69 0.02 0.49 -5.69
C ILE A 69 0.68 1.40 -4.64
N VAL A 70 0.72 2.70 -4.89
CA VAL A 70 1.15 3.72 -3.93
C VAL A 70 -0.04 4.58 -3.57
N ARG A 71 -0.41 4.61 -2.29
CA ARG A 71 -1.52 5.44 -1.81
C ARG A 71 -1.29 6.10 -0.45
N GLY A 72 -2.08 7.13 -0.16
CA GLY A 72 -2.20 7.66 1.19
C GLY A 72 -2.87 6.66 2.13
N GLY A 73 -2.40 6.53 3.36
CA GLY A 73 -2.94 5.58 4.35
C GLY A 73 -4.33 5.96 4.87
N GLY A 74 -4.85 7.14 4.53
CA GLY A 74 -6.25 7.50 4.75
C GLY A 74 -7.19 7.02 3.64
N GLU A 75 -6.64 6.64 2.49
CA GLU A 75 -7.38 6.09 1.36
C GLU A 75 -7.52 4.58 1.57
N LEU A 76 -8.75 4.11 1.73
CA LEU A 76 -9.04 2.68 1.72
C LEU A 76 -8.94 2.19 0.27
N ASN A 77 -8.37 0.99 0.05
CA ASN A 77 -8.62 0.32 -1.22
C ASN A 77 -10.03 -0.29 -1.20
N ASN A 78 -10.59 -0.57 -2.37
CA ASN A 78 -11.93 -1.17 -2.50
C ASN A 78 -12.07 -2.48 -1.68
N GLN A 79 -10.99 -3.25 -1.52
CA GLN A 79 -10.98 -4.49 -0.72
C GLN A 79 -11.12 -4.22 0.79
N GLN A 80 -10.51 -3.14 1.29
CA GLN A 80 -10.60 -2.69 2.67
C GLN A 80 -11.95 -2.04 2.95
N GLU A 81 -12.55 -1.35 1.97
CA GLU A 81 -13.92 -0.85 2.08
C GLU A 81 -14.93 -1.97 2.29
N GLU A 82 -14.83 -3.08 1.54
CA GLU A 82 -15.71 -4.24 1.74
C GLU A 82 -15.53 -4.88 3.11
N LEU A 83 -14.29 -5.03 3.60
CA LEU A 83 -14.01 -5.56 4.95
C LEU A 83 -14.58 -4.68 6.06
N VAL A 84 -14.44 -3.35 5.95
CA VAL A 84 -14.96 -2.39 6.92
C VAL A 84 -16.50 -2.35 6.90
N ASN A 85 -17.11 -2.50 5.72
CA ASN A 85 -18.55 -2.47 5.55
C ASN A 85 -19.26 -3.78 5.95
N ASN A 86 -18.59 -4.95 5.83
CA ASN A 86 -19.15 -6.25 6.22
C ASN A 86 -18.86 -6.66 7.67
N SER A 87 -17.95 -5.98 8.37
CA SER A 87 -17.60 -6.35 9.73
C SER A 87 -18.56 -5.75 10.78
N LYS A 88 -19.60 -6.51 11.14
CA LYS A 88 -19.93 -6.61 12.57
C LYS A 88 -18.79 -7.41 13.22
N GLN A 89 -17.64 -6.76 13.42
CA GLN A 89 -16.52 -7.39 14.09
C GLN A 89 -16.89 -7.55 15.57
N ASP A 90 -17.18 -8.78 15.99
CA ASP A 90 -17.39 -9.13 17.39
C ASP A 90 -16.05 -9.07 18.14
N TYR A 91 -15.62 -7.87 18.51
CA TYR A 91 -14.46 -7.68 19.37
C TYR A 91 -14.77 -8.21 20.77
N LYS A 92 -13.94 -9.11 21.30
CA LYS A 92 -14.17 -9.74 22.60
C LYS A 92 -13.60 -8.91 23.75
N SER A 93 -12.71 -7.96 23.47
CA SER A 93 -12.04 -7.13 24.47
C SER A 93 -11.70 -5.71 23.98
N LEU A 94 -11.52 -4.79 24.94
CA LEU A 94 -11.00 -3.43 24.68
C LEU A 94 -9.61 -3.47 24.02
N GLU A 95 -8.76 -4.41 24.44
CA GLU A 95 -7.40 -4.57 23.92
C GLU A 95 -7.43 -4.91 22.42
N GLU A 96 -8.33 -5.80 21.99
CA GLU A 96 -8.54 -6.11 20.57
C GLU A 96 -9.02 -4.90 19.79
N ILE A 97 -9.91 -4.07 20.36
CA ILE A 97 -10.37 -2.83 19.72
C ILE A 97 -9.22 -1.85 19.55
N LEU A 98 -8.44 -1.61 20.61
CA LEU A 98 -7.31 -0.67 20.57
C LEU A 98 -6.26 -1.12 19.56
N LYS A 99 -5.97 -2.43 19.52
CA LYS A 99 -5.06 -3.01 18.53
C LYS A 99 -5.62 -2.83 17.11
N ALA A 100 -6.90 -3.14 16.89
CA ALA A 100 -7.55 -2.98 15.59
C ALA A 100 -7.60 -1.53 15.11
N ILE A 101 -7.66 -0.55 16.02
CA ILE A 101 -7.57 0.88 15.67
C ILE A 101 -6.12 1.27 15.37
N ALA A 102 -5.16 0.80 16.17
CA ALA A 102 -3.74 1.12 16.02
C ALA A 102 -3.12 0.53 14.75
N ASP A 103 -3.56 -0.66 14.33
CA ASP A 103 -3.04 -1.36 13.15
C ASP A 103 -3.56 -0.78 11.83
N ARG A 104 -4.63 0.04 11.87
CA ARG A 104 -5.20 0.66 10.65
C ARG A 104 -4.20 1.61 10.01
N PRO A 105 -4.08 1.59 8.67
CA PRO A 105 -3.41 2.66 7.94
C PRO A 105 -3.92 4.04 8.38
N ARG A 106 -2.98 4.95 8.61
CA ARG A 106 -3.26 6.32 9.07
C ARG A 106 -3.09 7.30 7.93
N GLY A 107 -3.84 8.39 7.94
CA GLY A 107 -3.73 9.44 6.91
C GLY A 107 -2.32 10.02 6.75
N ASN A 108 -1.50 9.94 7.79
CA ASN A 108 -0.11 10.38 7.78
C ASN A 108 0.90 9.30 7.37
N GLN A 109 0.41 8.23 6.74
CA GLN A 109 1.23 7.17 6.18
C GLN A 109 1.11 7.15 4.66
N ILE A 110 2.17 6.72 3.99
CA ILE A 110 2.15 6.30 2.60
C ILE A 110 2.24 4.79 2.60
N ILE A 111 1.33 4.16 1.88
CA ILE A 111 1.24 2.70 1.78
C ILE A 111 1.66 2.31 0.38
N GLY A 112 2.62 1.39 0.31
CA GLY A 112 3.02 0.70 -0.90
C GLY A 112 2.56 -0.74 -0.84
N GLU A 113 1.81 -1.20 -1.83
CA GLU A 113 1.30 -2.56 -1.94
C GLU A 113 1.75 -3.16 -3.27
N ALA A 114 2.50 -4.26 -3.25
CA ALA A 114 2.80 -5.01 -4.45
C ALA A 114 1.76 -6.13 -4.64
N ILE A 115 1.09 -6.12 -5.79
CA ILE A 115 0.16 -7.16 -6.24
C ILE A 115 0.89 -7.99 -7.30
N ILE A 116 1.01 -9.29 -7.05
CA ILE A 116 1.67 -10.21 -7.97
C ILE A 116 0.61 -11.09 -8.61
N TYR A 117 0.56 -11.11 -9.94
CA TYR A 117 -0.39 -11.96 -10.66
C TYR A 117 0.20 -13.36 -10.82
N SER A 118 -0.29 -14.32 -10.03
CA SER A 118 0.02 -15.74 -10.25
C SER A 118 -0.54 -16.17 -11.60
N ASN A 119 0.34 -16.47 -12.55
CA ASN A 119 -0.06 -16.91 -13.89
C ASN A 119 -0.53 -18.38 -13.89
N GLU A 120 -1.58 -18.69 -13.14
CA GLU A 120 -2.36 -19.91 -13.35
C GLU A 120 -3.48 -19.63 -14.37
N GLY A 121 -3.10 -19.52 -15.65
CA GLY A 121 -4.08 -19.54 -16.75
C GLY A 121 -3.87 -18.53 -17.89
N ALA A 122 -2.68 -18.51 -18.50
CA ALA A 122 -2.52 -17.82 -19.78
C ALA A 122 -3.14 -18.65 -20.93
N THR A 123 -4.44 -18.44 -21.19
CA THR A 123 -4.99 -18.57 -22.54
C THR A 123 -6.00 -17.46 -22.79
N GLY A 124 -5.55 -16.45 -23.55
CA GLY A 124 -6.33 -15.83 -24.62
C GLY A 124 -7.44 -14.85 -24.25
N GLU A 125 -7.28 -13.65 -24.81
CA GLU A 125 -8.30 -12.65 -25.18
C GLU A 125 -8.75 -11.63 -24.12
N GLU A 126 -8.76 -10.40 -24.62
CA GLU A 126 -8.97 -9.13 -23.94
C GLU A 126 -10.33 -9.09 -23.24
N THR A 127 -10.37 -8.78 -21.95
CA THR A 127 -11.51 -8.06 -21.35
C THR A 127 -11.04 -7.19 -20.19
N TYR A 128 -10.97 -5.89 -20.44
CA TYR A 128 -10.93 -4.88 -19.40
C TYR A 128 -12.21 -4.99 -18.58
N LYS A 129 -12.07 -5.19 -17.26
CA LYS A 129 -13.12 -5.33 -16.23
C LYS A 129 -13.82 -6.69 -16.23
N ASP A 130 -13.48 -7.55 -15.27
CA ASP A 130 -14.45 -8.25 -14.38
C ASP A 130 -13.79 -9.27 -13.42
N ASP A 131 -12.47 -9.43 -13.35
CA ASP A 131 -11.86 -10.47 -12.49
C ASP A 131 -11.36 -9.97 -11.12
N LEU A 132 -12.17 -9.18 -10.43
CA LEU A 132 -12.04 -8.95 -8.98
C LEU A 132 -13.12 -9.74 -8.23
N LYS A 133 -13.14 -11.07 -8.44
CA LYS A 133 -13.89 -11.99 -7.59
C LYS A 133 -13.07 -13.21 -7.24
N LYS A 134 -12.80 -13.29 -5.93
CA LYS A 134 -12.45 -14.48 -5.15
C LYS A 134 -11.08 -15.11 -5.42
N LYS A 135 -10.13 -14.77 -4.56
CA LYS A 135 -9.44 -15.78 -3.73
C LYS A 135 -9.39 -15.28 -2.28
N GLU A 136 -10.24 -15.87 -1.44
CA GLU A 136 -9.98 -16.00 -0.01
C GLU A 136 -8.86 -17.02 0.13
N ASP A 137 -7.63 -16.56 -0.02
CA ASP A 137 -6.46 -17.25 0.48
C ASP A 137 -5.52 -16.13 0.94
N LYS A 138 -4.70 -16.40 1.96
CA LYS A 138 -3.67 -15.45 2.40
C LYS A 138 -2.67 -15.25 1.27
N GLU A 139 -2.98 -14.38 0.31
CA GLU A 139 -1.97 -13.77 -0.53
C GLU A 139 -1.14 -12.92 0.42
N ASP A 140 0.16 -13.20 0.50
CA ASP A 140 1.08 -12.36 1.27
C ASP A 140 1.07 -10.97 0.63
N LEU A 141 0.17 -10.09 1.08
CA LEU A 141 0.17 -8.69 0.67
C LEU A 141 1.51 -8.11 1.10
N ILE A 142 2.36 -7.84 0.12
CA ILE A 142 3.68 -7.26 0.38
C ILE A 142 3.48 -5.76 0.56
N ILE A 143 3.37 -5.34 1.83
CA ILE A 143 3.05 -3.97 2.20
C ILE A 143 4.28 -3.29 2.80
N SER A 144 4.60 -2.10 2.30
CA SER A 144 5.54 -1.18 2.92
C SER A 144 4.85 0.11 3.35
N LYS A 145 5.30 0.68 4.47
CA LYS A 145 4.67 1.85 5.10
C LYS A 145 5.72 2.91 5.41
N ILE A 146 5.44 4.16 5.05
CA ILE A 146 6.28 5.31 5.40
C ILE A 146 5.45 6.28 6.22
N GLU A 147 5.97 6.74 7.37
CA GLU A 147 5.35 7.80 8.14
C GLU A 147 5.84 9.18 7.69
N ILE A 148 4.92 10.15 7.63
CA ILE A 148 5.22 11.53 7.28
C ILE A 148 4.44 12.50 8.17
N ASP A 149 4.97 13.70 8.39
CA ASP A 149 4.34 14.76 9.19
C ASP A 149 3.29 15.55 8.37
N MET A 150 2.43 14.85 7.63
CA MET A 150 1.27 15.41 6.93
C MET A 150 0.28 14.32 6.55
N VAL A 151 -0.99 14.67 6.41
CA VAL A 151 -1.96 13.79 5.75
C VAL A 151 -1.61 13.71 4.26
N VAL A 152 -1.49 12.51 3.72
CA VAL A 152 -1.19 12.27 2.31
C VAL A 152 -2.42 11.72 1.61
N GLU A 153 -2.77 12.33 0.48
CA GLU A 153 -3.83 11.89 -0.43
C GLU A 153 -3.22 11.45 -1.76
N GLY A 154 -3.95 10.64 -2.53
CA GLY A 154 -3.55 10.19 -3.85
C GLY A 154 -3.36 8.69 -3.95
N TYR A 155 -3.44 8.22 -5.18
CA TYR A 155 -3.41 6.81 -5.55
C TYR A 155 -2.73 6.71 -6.92
N LEU A 156 -1.67 5.90 -7.00
CA LEU A 156 -0.94 5.62 -8.23
C LEU A 156 -0.71 4.11 -8.36
N GLU A 157 -0.81 3.62 -9.58
CA GLU A 157 -0.52 2.24 -9.94
C GLU A 157 0.68 2.23 -10.91
N ILE A 158 1.68 1.42 -10.61
CA ILE A 158 2.92 1.35 -11.36
C ILE A 158 3.19 -0.11 -11.72
N PRO A 159 3.07 -0.51 -13.00
CA PRO A 159 3.35 -1.88 -13.40
C PRO A 159 4.85 -2.16 -13.32
N PHE A 160 5.21 -3.40 -12.97
CA PHE A 160 6.57 -3.91 -12.97
C PHE A 160 6.59 -5.41 -13.28
N THR A 161 7.75 -5.92 -13.68
CA THR A 161 7.90 -7.33 -14.07
C THR A 161 8.83 -8.05 -13.09
N ILE A 162 8.44 -9.26 -12.68
CA ILE A 162 9.27 -10.17 -11.90
C ILE A 162 9.99 -11.13 -12.86
N LEU A 163 11.32 -11.12 -12.79
CA LEU A 163 12.19 -11.91 -13.66
C LEU A 163 12.25 -13.37 -13.22
N GLU A 164 12.49 -14.27 -14.19
CA GLU A 164 12.74 -15.69 -13.92
C GLU A 164 14.10 -15.87 -13.22
N GLU A 165 14.14 -16.64 -12.13
CA GLU A 165 15.41 -17.05 -11.52
C GLU A 165 16.24 -17.81 -12.55
N GLN A 166 17.40 -17.26 -12.93
CA GLN A 166 18.33 -17.97 -13.81
C GLN A 166 18.93 -19.15 -13.03
N PRO A 167 18.79 -20.41 -13.51
CA PRO A 167 19.38 -21.54 -12.82
C PRO A 167 20.90 -21.38 -12.80
N ILE A 168 21.49 -21.54 -11.61
CA ILE A 168 22.94 -21.58 -11.43
C ILE A 168 23.45 -22.84 -12.11
N ASN A 169 24.26 -22.66 -13.16
CA ASN A 169 24.86 -23.72 -13.98
C ASN A 169 26.09 -24.34 -13.30
#